data_AF-A0A939YVG9-F1
#
_entry.id   AF-A0A939YVG9-F1
#
_cell.length_a   1.000
_cell.length_b   1.000
_cell.length_c   1.000
_cell.angle_alpha   90.00
_cell.angle_beta   90.00
_cell.angle_gamma   90.00
#
_symmetry.space_group_name_H-M   'P 1'
#
loop_
_entity.id
_entity.type
_entity.pdbx_description
1 polymer ?
#
loop_
_entity_poly.entity_id
_entity_poly.type
_entity_poly.pdbx_seq_one_letter_code
_entity_poly.pdbx_strand_id
1 'polypeptide(L)'
;MERITADTVREDSSLRSAKLLRALTVPPAMAFFLITALYTAFGSDAFAAPIRYFEALFTLVLLPLLPYPLCAAFGSWKRKGRKLERSLAIVFSFIGYLMGTLFALLGGGTRIEIIVYLTYLISGTLMAVLSFGFRFKASGHACGAAGPFAMLAYSLSPWWLLGFLLMVPIFISSIRLGRHNLGQLFAGAAVSVSALIIAVQLANLF
;
A
#
# COMPACT_ATOMS: atom_id res chain seq x y z
N MET A 1 -22.87 -33.35 18.40
CA MET A 1 -21.43 -33.08 18.63
C MET A 1 -20.65 -32.93 17.32
N GLU A 2 -20.86 -33.82 16.34
CA GLU A 2 -20.11 -33.84 15.06
C GLU A 2 -20.29 -32.61 14.13
N ARG A 3 -21.48 -31.97 14.14
CA ARG A 3 -21.72 -30.72 13.40
C ARG A 3 -20.93 -29.52 13.97
N ILE A 4 -20.78 -29.45 15.29
CA ILE A 4 -20.07 -28.36 15.97
C ILE A 4 -18.56 -28.43 15.68
N THR A 5 -18.00 -29.63 15.59
CA THR A 5 -16.61 -29.86 15.18
C THR A 5 -16.36 -29.55 13.70
N ALA A 6 -17.32 -29.84 12.81
CA ALA A 6 -17.19 -29.51 11.39
C ALA A 6 -17.25 -27.99 11.13
N ASP A 7 -18.14 -27.28 11.84
CA ASP A 7 -18.29 -25.83 11.73
C ASP A 7 -17.06 -25.09 12.28
N THR A 8 -16.51 -25.53 13.42
CA THR A 8 -15.27 -24.95 14.00
C THR A 8 -14.04 -25.16 13.13
N VAL A 9 -13.89 -26.32 12.48
CA VAL A 9 -12.78 -26.60 11.54
C VAL A 9 -12.92 -25.78 10.25
N ARG A 10 -14.15 -25.63 9.72
CA ARG A 10 -14.43 -24.75 8.57
C ARG A 10 -14.17 -23.29 8.90
N GLU A 11 -14.50 -22.86 10.10
CA GLU A 11 -14.25 -21.50 10.57
C GLU A 11 -12.74 -21.20 10.66
N ASP A 12 -11.94 -22.08 11.29
CA ASP A 12 -10.48 -21.90 11.39
C ASP A 12 -9.79 -21.92 10.02
N SER A 13 -10.15 -22.85 9.13
CA SER A 13 -9.62 -22.89 7.76
C SER A 13 -9.95 -21.60 6.98
N SER A 14 -11.19 -21.12 7.07
CA SER A 14 -11.60 -19.87 6.41
C SER A 14 -10.85 -18.63 6.95
N LEU A 15 -10.55 -18.60 8.26
CA LEU A 15 -9.79 -17.53 8.91
C LEU A 15 -8.31 -17.56 8.53
N ARG A 16 -7.72 -18.75 8.35
CA ARG A 16 -6.35 -18.91 7.84
C ARG A 16 -6.24 -18.38 6.41
N SER A 17 -7.18 -18.74 5.52
CA SER A 17 -7.23 -18.21 4.16
C SER A 17 -7.36 -16.68 4.13
N ALA A 18 -8.20 -16.10 4.99
CA ALA A 18 -8.34 -14.64 5.10
C ALA A 18 -7.03 -13.96 5.52
N LYS A 19 -6.30 -14.52 6.50
CA LYS A 19 -5.00 -14.00 6.93
C LYS A 19 -3.95 -14.09 5.83
N LEU A 20 -3.92 -15.20 5.09
CA LEU A 20 -2.99 -15.39 3.97
C LEU A 20 -3.22 -14.37 2.86
N LEU A 21 -4.48 -14.21 2.42
CA LEU A 21 -4.85 -13.20 1.43
C LEU A 21 -4.35 -11.82 1.84
N ARG A 22 -4.59 -11.44 3.10
CA ARG A 22 -4.19 -10.13 3.60
C ARG A 22 -2.68 -9.97 3.73
N ALA A 23 -1.94 -11.06 3.96
CA ALA A 23 -0.49 -11.07 3.97
C ALA A 23 0.11 -10.92 2.56
N LEU A 24 -0.55 -11.51 1.54
CA LEU A 24 -0.15 -11.35 0.14
C LEU A 24 -0.47 -9.96 -0.40
N THR A 25 -1.56 -9.36 0.06
CA THR A 25 -1.99 -8.02 -0.37
C THR A 25 -1.54 -6.91 0.59
N VAL A 26 -0.42 -7.10 1.27
CA VAL A 26 0.15 -6.02 2.11
C VAL A 26 0.62 -4.87 1.21
N PRO A 27 0.52 -3.61 1.67
CA PRO A 27 0.89 -2.46 0.84
C PRO A 27 2.29 -2.52 0.20
N PRO A 28 3.36 -3.00 0.89
CA PRO A 28 4.68 -3.13 0.26
C PRO A 28 4.72 -4.15 -0.88
N ALA A 29 3.96 -5.25 -0.81
CA ALA A 29 3.88 -6.23 -1.88
C ALA A 29 3.17 -5.65 -3.12
N MET A 30 2.12 -4.86 -2.90
CA MET A 30 1.41 -4.17 -3.98
C MET A 30 2.25 -3.04 -4.60
N ALA A 31 3.07 -2.36 -3.78
CA ALA A 31 4.05 -1.39 -4.28
C ALA A 31 5.14 -2.06 -5.14
N PHE A 32 5.67 -3.21 -4.68
CA PHE A 32 6.61 -4.01 -5.47
C PHE A 32 6.01 -4.37 -6.83
N PHE A 33 4.78 -4.90 -6.84
CA PHE A 33 4.07 -5.24 -8.07
C PHE A 33 3.94 -4.03 -9.02
N LEU A 34 3.49 -2.87 -8.51
CA LEU A 34 3.37 -1.65 -9.31
C LEU A 34 4.70 -1.22 -9.94
N ILE A 35 5.74 -1.10 -9.12
CA ILE A 35 7.05 -0.57 -9.52
C ILE A 35 7.68 -1.49 -10.57
N THR A 36 7.63 -2.80 -10.35
CA THR A 36 8.12 -3.78 -11.32
C THR A 36 7.31 -3.77 -12.61
N ALA A 37 5.98 -3.70 -12.54
CA ALA A 37 5.14 -3.64 -13.74
C ALA A 37 5.40 -2.38 -14.59
N LEU A 38 5.56 -1.22 -13.95
CA LEU A 38 5.91 0.03 -14.63
C LEU A 38 7.29 -0.05 -15.27
N TYR A 39 8.28 -0.56 -14.55
CA TYR A 39 9.64 -0.72 -15.08
C TYR A 39 9.70 -1.70 -16.26
N THR A 40 8.98 -2.82 -16.20
CA THR A 40 8.96 -3.79 -17.32
C THR A 40 8.20 -3.27 -18.54
N ALA A 41 7.18 -2.42 -18.33
CA ALA A 41 6.37 -1.88 -19.42
C ALA A 41 7.04 -0.69 -20.13
N PHE A 42 7.73 0.17 -19.38
CA PHE A 42 8.22 1.46 -19.88
C PHE A 42 9.73 1.67 -19.73
N GLY A 43 10.44 0.85 -18.96
CA GLY A 43 11.89 0.98 -18.77
C GLY A 43 12.29 2.39 -18.32
N SER A 44 13.10 3.06 -19.14
CA SER A 44 13.60 4.42 -18.89
C SER A 44 12.50 5.49 -18.85
N ASP A 45 11.36 5.26 -19.49
CA ASP A 45 10.23 6.21 -19.50
C ASP A 45 9.45 6.16 -18.17
N ALA A 46 9.49 5.03 -17.45
CA ALA A 46 8.97 4.94 -16.09
C ALA A 46 9.99 5.40 -15.06
N PHE A 47 11.26 5.08 -15.22
CA PHE A 47 12.32 5.39 -14.26
C PHE A 47 13.56 5.86 -15.02
N ALA A 48 14.00 7.09 -14.77
CA ALA A 48 15.00 7.77 -15.61
C ALA A 48 16.34 7.01 -15.72
N ALA A 49 16.65 6.18 -14.72
CA ALA A 49 17.79 5.28 -14.73
C ALA A 49 17.48 4.01 -13.90
N PRO A 50 18.20 2.89 -14.12
CA PRO A 50 18.02 1.68 -13.32
C PRO A 50 18.19 1.92 -11.81
N ILE A 51 19.03 2.86 -11.41
CA ILE A 51 19.19 3.24 -10.00
C ILE A 51 17.88 3.77 -9.39
N ARG A 52 17.06 4.49 -10.16
CA ARG A 52 15.74 5.02 -9.72
C ARG A 52 14.74 3.91 -9.42
N TYR A 53 14.79 2.84 -10.20
CA TYR A 53 14.00 1.63 -9.93
C TYR A 53 14.40 1.01 -8.58
N PHE A 54 15.71 0.87 -8.31
CA PHE A 54 16.19 0.36 -7.02
C PHE A 54 15.89 1.32 -5.86
N GLU A 55 15.95 2.63 -6.07
CA GLU A 55 15.52 3.65 -5.10
C GLU A 55 14.04 3.50 -4.76
N ALA A 56 13.18 3.26 -5.76
CA ALA A 56 11.75 3.02 -5.56
C ALA A 56 11.49 1.72 -4.79
N LEU A 57 12.17 0.64 -5.13
CA LEU A 57 12.11 -0.60 -4.36
C LEU A 57 12.56 -0.40 -2.91
N PHE A 58 13.65 0.34 -2.71
CA PHE A 58 14.16 0.60 -1.38
C PHE A 58 13.18 1.43 -0.55
N THR A 59 12.71 2.56 -1.07
CA THR A 59 11.88 3.53 -0.35
C THR A 59 10.43 3.07 -0.15
N LEU A 60 9.84 2.41 -1.15
CA LEU A 60 8.42 2.03 -1.13
C LEU A 60 8.17 0.59 -0.67
N VAL A 61 9.19 -0.29 -0.74
CA VAL A 61 9.05 -1.72 -0.39
C VAL A 61 9.90 -2.09 0.81
N LEU A 62 11.22 -1.94 0.71
CA LEU A 62 12.13 -2.43 1.75
C LEU A 62 12.03 -1.62 3.04
N LEU A 63 12.04 -0.29 2.94
CA LEU A 63 12.01 0.61 4.09
C LEU A 63 10.76 0.40 4.96
N PRO A 64 9.51 0.31 4.43
CA PRO A 64 8.34 -0.09 5.19
C PRO A 64 8.41 -1.46 5.87
N LEU A 65 9.21 -2.39 5.33
CA LEU A 65 9.36 -3.75 5.85
C LEU A 65 10.46 -3.87 6.90
N LEU A 66 11.44 -2.97 6.93
CA LEU A 66 12.54 -2.99 7.90
C LEU A 66 12.11 -3.04 9.38
N PRO A 67 11.01 -2.39 9.80
CA PRO A 67 10.59 -2.45 11.20
C PRO A 67 10.33 -3.85 11.75
N TYR A 68 9.93 -4.82 10.92
CA TYR A 68 9.67 -6.19 11.35
C TYR A 68 10.95 -6.92 11.80
N PRO A 69 12.02 -7.04 10.96
CA PRO A 69 13.28 -7.62 11.41
C PRO A 69 13.96 -6.78 12.50
N LEU A 70 13.85 -5.44 12.46
CA LEU A 70 14.40 -4.58 13.52
C LEU A 70 13.77 -4.89 14.89
N CYS A 71 12.45 -5.00 14.98
CA CYS A 71 11.78 -5.37 16.22
C CYS A 71 12.14 -6.80 16.68
N ALA A 72 12.45 -7.71 15.76
CA ALA A 72 12.89 -9.06 16.09
C ALA A 72 14.33 -9.10 16.63
N ALA A 73 15.23 -8.26 16.12
CA ALA A 73 16.62 -8.17 16.53
C ALA A 73 16.79 -7.54 17.94
N PHE A 74 15.98 -6.55 18.29
CA PHE A 74 16.08 -5.87 19.59
C PHE A 74 15.10 -6.45 20.62
N GLY A 75 15.63 -7.18 21.61
CA GLY A 75 14.82 -7.83 22.66
C GLY A 75 13.94 -6.88 23.49
N SER A 76 14.31 -5.60 23.60
CA SER A 76 13.49 -4.56 24.24
C SER A 76 12.27 -4.14 23.39
N TRP A 77 12.38 -4.22 22.07
CA TRP A 77 11.31 -3.87 21.12
C TRP A 77 10.37 -5.05 20.88
N LYS A 78 10.90 -6.28 20.89
CA LYS A 78 10.12 -7.53 20.86
C LYS A 78 9.05 -7.56 21.95
N ARG A 79 9.35 -7.03 23.15
CA ARG A 79 8.39 -6.90 24.28
C ARG A 79 7.22 -5.94 23.99
N LYS A 80 7.42 -4.92 23.15
CA LYS A 80 6.35 -4.00 22.72
C LYS A 80 5.47 -4.59 21.60
N GLY A 81 5.92 -5.68 20.98
CA GLY A 81 5.17 -6.53 20.06
C GLY A 81 4.62 -5.80 18.83
N ARG A 82 3.55 -6.37 18.25
CA ARG A 82 2.95 -5.94 16.96
C ARG A 82 2.51 -4.47 16.90
N LYS A 83 2.29 -3.82 18.04
CA LYS A 83 1.91 -2.39 18.07
C LYS A 83 3.08 -1.51 17.66
N LEU A 84 4.29 -1.81 18.13
CA LEU A 84 5.50 -1.08 17.77
C LEU A 84 5.87 -1.33 16.31
N GLU A 85 5.87 -2.58 15.86
CA GLU A 85 6.16 -2.95 14.45
C GLU A 85 5.32 -2.14 13.47
N ARG A 86 4.01 -2.05 13.71
CA ARG A 86 3.09 -1.28 12.87
C ARG A 86 3.34 0.23 12.92
N SER A 87 3.61 0.76 14.12
CA SER A 87 3.88 2.19 14.27
C SER A 87 5.16 2.59 13.53
N LEU A 88 6.20 1.78 13.66
CA LEU A 88 7.46 2.00 12.96
C LEU A 88 7.29 1.79 11.44
N ALA A 89 6.54 0.78 11.00
CA ALA A 89 6.22 0.59 9.58
C ALA A 89 5.57 1.84 8.97
N ILE A 90 4.60 2.44 9.64
CA ILE A 90 3.95 3.69 9.17
C ILE A 90 4.96 4.84 9.08
N VAL A 91 5.82 5.01 10.09
CA VAL A 91 6.84 6.09 10.10
C VAL A 91 7.85 5.87 8.97
N PHE A 92 8.36 4.65 8.83
CA PHE A 92 9.33 4.30 7.78
C PHE A 92 8.73 4.44 6.38
N SER A 93 7.47 4.06 6.20
CA SER A 93 6.73 4.31 4.96
C SER A 93 6.67 5.80 4.64
N PHE A 94 6.28 6.64 5.61
CA PHE A 94 6.14 8.07 5.37
C PHE A 94 7.48 8.74 5.06
N ILE A 95 8.56 8.34 5.75
CA ILE A 95 9.93 8.77 5.43
C ILE A 95 10.31 8.36 4.01
N GLY A 96 10.02 7.12 3.61
CA GLY A 96 10.27 6.63 2.25
C GLY A 96 9.52 7.43 1.20
N TYR A 97 8.25 7.76 1.45
CA TYR A 97 7.44 8.57 0.53
C TYR A 97 8.01 9.98 0.37
N LEU A 98 8.45 10.60 1.46
CA LEU A 98 9.06 11.92 1.43
C LEU A 98 10.41 11.90 0.69
N MET A 99 11.28 10.95 1.03
CA MET A 99 12.59 10.80 0.38
C MET A 99 12.45 10.54 -1.11
N GLY A 100 11.61 9.59 -1.51
CA GLY A 100 11.38 9.25 -2.91
C GLY A 100 10.78 10.41 -3.71
N THR A 101 9.84 11.15 -3.13
CA THR A 101 9.29 12.36 -3.77
C THR A 101 10.37 13.42 -4.00
N LEU A 102 11.23 13.68 -3.01
CA LEU A 102 12.33 14.63 -3.14
C LEU A 102 13.34 14.18 -4.20
N PHE A 103 13.68 12.89 -4.24
CA PHE A 103 14.60 12.33 -5.23
C PHE A 103 14.07 12.42 -6.66
N ALA A 104 12.77 12.19 -6.85
CA ALA A 104 12.11 12.30 -8.14
C ALA A 104 12.02 13.76 -8.61
N LEU A 105 11.61 14.69 -7.73
CA LEU A 105 11.46 16.10 -8.10
C LEU A 105 12.81 16.80 -8.33
N LEU A 106 13.77 16.62 -7.42
CA LEU A 106 15.05 17.34 -7.49
C LEU A 106 16.05 16.70 -8.45
N GLY A 107 15.87 15.41 -8.73
CA GLY A 107 16.82 14.65 -9.52
C GLY A 107 16.40 14.40 -10.96
N GLY A 108 15.40 15.14 -11.47
CA GLY A 108 14.91 15.00 -12.85
C GLY A 108 14.25 13.65 -13.12
N GLY A 109 13.47 13.15 -12.17
CA GLY A 109 12.69 11.91 -12.32
C GLY A 109 11.68 12.03 -13.47
N THR A 110 11.27 10.90 -14.01
CA THR A 110 10.27 10.89 -15.08
C THR A 110 8.91 11.36 -14.55
N ARG A 111 8.02 11.73 -15.47
CA ARG A 111 6.63 12.07 -15.10
C ARG A 111 5.93 10.92 -14.37
N ILE A 112 6.15 9.68 -14.78
CA ILE A 112 5.57 8.50 -14.11
C ILE A 112 6.13 8.37 -12.70
N GLU A 113 7.44 8.49 -12.53
CA GLU A 113 8.13 8.40 -11.24
C GLU A 113 7.59 9.45 -10.24
N ILE A 114 7.47 10.70 -10.68
CA ILE A 114 6.93 11.80 -9.88
C ILE A 114 5.48 11.49 -9.46
N ILE A 115 4.63 11.04 -10.39
CA ILE A 115 3.23 10.72 -10.09
C ILE A 115 3.15 9.55 -9.09
N VAL A 116 3.98 8.50 -9.22
CA VAL A 116 4.01 7.39 -8.26
C VAL A 116 4.30 7.93 -6.86
N TYR A 117 5.42 8.63 -6.66
CA TYR A 117 5.82 9.09 -5.33
C TYR A 117 4.84 10.10 -4.73
N LEU A 118 4.34 11.05 -5.52
CA LEU A 118 3.29 11.97 -5.07
C LEU A 118 2.02 11.22 -4.68
N THR A 119 1.61 10.21 -5.44
CA THR A 119 0.42 9.41 -5.11
C THR A 119 0.59 8.72 -3.75
N TYR A 120 1.75 8.13 -3.47
CA TYR A 120 2.05 7.50 -2.18
C TYR A 120 2.10 8.53 -1.03
N LEU A 121 2.77 9.66 -1.24
CA LEU A 121 2.90 10.71 -0.23
C LEU A 121 1.55 11.37 0.11
N ILE A 122 0.75 11.70 -0.90
CA ILE A 122 -0.59 12.29 -0.74
C ILE A 122 -1.52 11.27 -0.10
N SER A 123 -1.49 10.00 -0.53
CA SER A 123 -2.27 8.93 0.12
C SER A 123 -1.93 8.80 1.59
N GLY A 124 -0.65 8.74 1.94
CA GLY A 124 -0.19 8.67 3.34
C GLY A 124 -0.64 9.89 4.16
N THR A 125 -0.54 11.08 3.58
CA THR A 125 -0.96 12.33 4.23
C THR A 125 -2.47 12.37 4.44
N LEU A 126 -3.27 12.05 3.42
CA LEU A 126 -4.73 12.00 3.52
C LEU A 126 -5.18 10.95 4.54
N MET A 127 -4.56 9.77 4.56
CA MET A 127 -4.81 8.75 5.57
C MET A 127 -4.51 9.24 6.98
N ALA A 128 -3.42 9.99 7.16
CA ALA A 128 -3.08 10.62 8.44
C ALA A 128 -4.12 11.69 8.83
N VAL A 129 -4.52 12.57 7.92
CA VAL A 129 -5.55 13.59 8.14
C VAL A 129 -6.89 12.96 8.54
N LEU A 130 -7.34 11.91 7.84
CA LEU A 130 -8.56 11.20 8.22
C LEU A 130 -8.45 10.57 9.61
N SER A 131 -7.31 9.97 9.92
CA SER A 131 -7.09 9.27 11.19
C SER A 131 -6.94 10.21 12.38
N PHE A 132 -6.22 11.32 12.24
CA PHE A 132 -5.93 12.26 13.33
C PHE A 132 -6.92 13.42 13.39
N GLY A 133 -7.31 13.98 12.24
CA GLY A 133 -8.24 15.11 12.16
C GLY A 133 -9.69 14.69 12.37
N PHE A 134 -10.16 13.72 11.58
CA PHE A 134 -11.57 13.28 11.62
C PHE A 134 -11.80 12.08 12.55
N ARG A 135 -10.75 11.54 13.18
CA ARG A 135 -10.77 10.30 13.98
C ARG A 135 -11.37 9.10 13.22
N PHE A 136 -11.33 9.15 11.89
CA PHE A 136 -11.87 8.14 11.00
C PHE A 136 -10.74 7.24 10.48
N LYS A 137 -10.73 5.99 10.95
CA LYS A 137 -9.70 5.00 10.61
C LYS A 137 -10.00 4.31 9.29
N ALA A 138 -9.75 5.01 8.19
CA ALA A 138 -9.79 4.42 6.85
C ALA A 138 -8.79 3.24 6.73
N SER A 139 -9.06 2.32 5.80
CA SER A 139 -8.23 1.12 5.65
C SER A 139 -6.99 1.36 4.80
N GLY A 140 -5.82 1.35 5.45
CA GLY A 140 -4.53 1.44 4.73
C GLY A 140 -4.23 0.25 3.81
N HIS A 141 -4.83 -0.92 4.07
CA HIS A 141 -4.71 -2.07 3.14
C HIS A 141 -5.53 -1.85 1.88
N ALA A 142 -6.75 -1.34 1.99
CA ALA A 142 -7.55 -1.00 0.81
C ALA A 142 -6.87 0.10 -0.01
N CYS A 143 -6.38 1.16 0.66
CA CYS A 143 -5.60 2.23 0.01
C CYS A 143 -4.34 1.68 -0.69
N GLY A 144 -3.56 0.85 0.00
CA GLY A 144 -2.31 0.30 -0.53
C GLY A 144 -2.49 -0.72 -1.66
N ALA A 145 -3.69 -1.28 -1.81
CA ALA A 145 -3.99 -2.22 -2.89
C ALA A 145 -4.71 -1.55 -4.07
N ALA A 146 -5.62 -0.60 -3.81
CA ALA A 146 -6.33 0.14 -4.86
C ALA A 146 -5.43 1.13 -5.62
N GLY A 147 -4.48 1.78 -4.94
CA GLY A 147 -3.55 2.73 -5.56
C GLY A 147 -2.75 2.14 -6.74
N PRO A 148 -2.09 0.99 -6.57
CA PRO A 148 -1.41 0.27 -7.66
C PRO A 148 -2.28 -0.02 -8.88
N PHE A 149 -3.49 -0.54 -8.70
CA PHE A 149 -4.39 -0.80 -9.83
C PHE A 149 -4.84 0.49 -10.52
N ALA A 150 -5.12 1.55 -9.76
CA ALA A 150 -5.45 2.86 -10.31
C ALA A 150 -4.28 3.45 -11.12
N MET A 151 -3.05 3.33 -10.61
CA MET A 151 -1.85 3.83 -11.28
C MET A 151 -1.55 3.05 -12.57
N LEU A 152 -1.70 1.73 -12.56
CA LEU A 152 -1.55 0.91 -13.77
C LEU A 152 -2.66 1.20 -14.80
N ALA A 153 -3.88 1.47 -14.34
CA ALA A 153 -4.99 1.86 -15.20
C ALA A 153 -4.75 3.20 -15.90
N TYR A 154 -4.16 4.15 -15.17
CA TYR A 154 -3.77 5.45 -15.71
C TYR A 154 -2.57 5.35 -16.67
N SER A 155 -1.52 4.61 -16.30
CA SER A 155 -0.26 4.61 -17.05
C SER A 155 -0.21 3.62 -18.21
N LEU A 156 -0.74 2.39 -18.06
CA LEU A 156 -0.67 1.36 -19.09
C LEU A 156 -1.96 1.24 -19.89
N SER A 157 -3.07 0.92 -19.21
CA SER A 157 -4.32 0.60 -19.90
C SER A 157 -5.52 0.54 -18.93
N PRO A 158 -6.71 1.04 -19.32
CA PRO A 158 -7.93 0.95 -18.52
C PRO A 158 -8.32 -0.48 -18.10
N TRP A 159 -7.85 -1.52 -18.79
CA TRP A 159 -8.09 -2.92 -18.42
C TRP A 159 -7.61 -3.27 -17.01
N TRP A 160 -6.62 -2.56 -16.47
CA TRP A 160 -6.17 -2.72 -15.09
C TRP A 160 -7.23 -2.36 -14.05
N LEU A 161 -8.31 -1.66 -14.43
CA LEU A 161 -9.48 -1.47 -13.57
C LEU A 161 -10.15 -2.79 -13.18
N LEU A 162 -10.02 -3.86 -13.98
CA LEU A 162 -10.46 -5.20 -13.59
C LEU A 162 -9.74 -5.69 -12.32
N GLY A 163 -8.55 -5.17 -12.03
CA GLY A 163 -7.84 -5.42 -10.77
C GLY A 163 -8.62 -4.98 -9.53
N PHE A 164 -9.57 -4.05 -9.64
CA PHE A 164 -10.46 -3.70 -8.53
C PHE A 164 -11.39 -4.86 -8.12
N LEU A 165 -11.61 -5.85 -8.98
CA LEU A 165 -12.30 -7.09 -8.58
C LEU A 165 -11.53 -7.84 -7.48
N LEU A 166 -10.19 -7.71 -7.45
CA LEU A 166 -9.36 -8.26 -6.37
C LEU A 166 -9.53 -7.49 -5.04
N MET A 167 -10.21 -6.34 -5.01
CA MET A 167 -10.58 -5.70 -3.75
C MET A 167 -11.66 -6.47 -3.00
N VAL A 168 -12.53 -7.21 -3.71
CA VAL A 168 -13.61 -8.01 -3.11
C VAL A 168 -13.06 -8.99 -2.07
N PRO A 169 -12.09 -9.88 -2.38
CA PRO A 169 -11.51 -10.77 -1.38
C PRO A 169 -10.76 -10.03 -0.25
N ILE A 170 -10.15 -8.87 -0.53
CA ILE A 170 -9.50 -8.04 0.50
C ILE A 170 -10.53 -7.48 1.48
N PHE A 171 -11.68 -7.03 0.97
CA PHE A 171 -12.76 -6.47 1.77
C PHE A 171 -13.40 -7.56 2.64
N ILE A 172 -13.70 -8.72 2.04
CA ILE A 172 -14.22 -9.89 2.75
C ILE A 172 -13.24 -10.30 3.86
N SER A 173 -11.94 -10.41 3.55
CA SER A 173 -10.91 -10.77 4.54
C SER A 173 -10.86 -9.75 5.68
N SER A 174 -10.90 -8.45 5.38
CA SER A 174 -10.84 -7.39 6.40
C SER A 174 -12.06 -7.38 7.32
N ILE A 175 -13.26 -7.61 6.78
CA ILE A 175 -14.50 -7.70 7.55
C ILE A 175 -14.51 -8.95 8.42
N ARG A 176 -14.17 -10.12 7.86
CA ARG A 176 -14.11 -11.39 8.62
C ARG A 176 -13.10 -11.34 9.76
N LEU A 177 -12.00 -10.61 9.60
CA LEU A 177 -11.01 -10.43 10.65
C LEU A 177 -11.39 -9.34 11.68
N GLY A 178 -12.58 -8.73 11.56
CA GLY A 178 -13.08 -7.68 12.44
C GLY A 178 -12.22 -6.41 12.41
N ARG A 179 -11.59 -6.09 11.27
CA ARG A 179 -10.58 -5.02 11.20
C ARG A 179 -11.15 -3.68 10.75
N HIS A 180 -12.07 -3.70 9.80
CA HIS A 180 -12.71 -2.51 9.25
C HIS A 180 -14.13 -2.83 8.81
N ASN A 181 -14.99 -1.80 8.81
CA ASN A 181 -16.30 -1.87 8.15
C ASN A 181 -16.18 -1.53 6.65
N LEU A 182 -17.27 -1.73 5.89
CA LEU A 182 -17.30 -1.43 4.45
C LEU A 182 -16.98 0.04 4.16
N GLY A 183 -17.53 0.98 4.92
CA GLY A 183 -17.27 2.41 4.72
C GLY A 183 -15.79 2.79 4.86
N GLN A 184 -15.08 2.22 5.83
CA GLN A 184 -13.64 2.43 6.03
C GLN A 184 -12.79 1.82 4.90
N LEU A 185 -13.25 0.71 4.32
CA LEU A 185 -12.59 0.06 3.18
C LEU A 185 -12.77 0.88 1.90
N PHE A 186 -14.01 1.30 1.60
CA PHE A 186 -14.29 2.18 0.47
C PHE A 186 -13.58 3.52 0.59
N ALA A 187 -13.59 4.14 1.77
CA ALA A 187 -12.85 5.37 2.02
C ALA A 187 -11.35 5.18 1.79
N GLY A 188 -10.77 4.05 2.22
CA GLY A 188 -9.36 3.73 1.96
C GLY A 188 -9.05 3.64 0.46
N ALA A 189 -9.88 2.95 -0.32
CA ALA A 189 -9.72 2.87 -1.77
C ALA A 189 -9.91 4.24 -2.45
N ALA A 190 -10.93 5.01 -2.04
CA ALA A 190 -11.20 6.34 -2.55
C ALA A 190 -10.05 7.32 -2.29
N VAL A 191 -9.38 7.21 -1.14
CA VAL A 191 -8.19 8.02 -0.82
C VAL A 191 -7.09 7.80 -1.86
N SER A 192 -6.77 6.54 -2.19
CA SER A 192 -5.72 6.27 -3.19
C SER A 192 -6.06 6.78 -4.59
N VAL A 193 -7.31 6.66 -5.02
CA VAL A 193 -7.75 7.17 -6.33
C VAL A 193 -7.72 8.69 -6.36
N SER A 194 -8.19 9.33 -5.29
CA SER A 194 -8.16 10.80 -5.16
C SER A 194 -6.72 11.31 -5.12
N ALA A 195 -5.84 10.63 -4.39
CA ALA A 195 -4.42 10.96 -4.32
C ALA A 195 -3.75 10.86 -5.70
N LEU A 196 -4.08 9.82 -6.49
CA LEU A 196 -3.58 9.70 -7.86
C LEU A 196 -4.05 10.86 -8.73
N ILE A 197 -5.34 11.21 -8.70
CA ILE A 197 -5.87 12.33 -9.47
C ILE A 197 -5.15 13.62 -9.10
N ILE A 198 -4.99 13.90 -7.80
CA ILE A 198 -4.26 15.09 -7.33
C ILE A 198 -2.80 15.05 -7.80
N ALA A 199 -2.13 13.90 -7.68
CA ALA A 199 -0.74 13.73 -8.09
C ALA A 199 -0.55 13.98 -9.59
N VAL A 200 -1.46 13.49 -10.44
CA VAL A 200 -1.45 13.73 -11.88
C VAL A 200 -1.60 15.23 -12.18
N GLN A 201 -2.50 15.92 -11.50
CA GLN A 201 -2.70 17.35 -11.70
C GLN A 201 -1.50 18.17 -11.22
N LEU A 202 -0.91 17.81 -10.08
CA LEU A 202 0.32 18.46 -9.60
C LEU A 202 1.49 18.22 -10.56
N ALA A 203 1.62 17.01 -11.10
CA ALA A 203 2.64 16.69 -12.09
C ALA A 203 2.44 17.38 -13.45
N ASN A 204 1.31 18.04 -13.69
CA ASN A 204 1.12 18.91 -14.87
C ASN A 204 1.64 20.34 -14.65
N LEU A 205 1.99 20.70 -13.41
CA LEU A 205 2.47 22.04 -13.04
C LEU A 205 4.00 22.17 -13.12
N PHE A 206 4.70 21.06 -13.35
CA PHE A 206 6.16 20.96 -13.46
C PHE A 206 6.51 20.29 -14.78
#